data_AF-A0A6G4R2S4-F1
#
_entry.id   AF-A0A6G4R2S4-F1
#
_cell.length_a   1.000
_cell.length_b   1.000
_cell.length_c   1.000
_cell.angle_alpha   90.00
_cell.angle_beta   90.00
_cell.angle_gamma   90.00
#
_symmetry.space_group_name_H-M   'P 1'
#
loop_
_entity.id
_entity.type
_entity.pdbx_description
1 polymer ?
#
loop_
_entity_poly.entity_id
_entity_poly.type
_entity_poly.pdbx_seq_one_letter_code
_entity_poly.pdbx_strand_id
1 'polypeptide(L)'
;MDLDEREQIHFGAINAAEDFAGTCARYHAANPYPGAAAPLDLAINVLMTGLWDQGFSQTEIRAAFEAALADMNRYAAGEERR
;
A
#
# COMPACT_ATOMS: atom_id res chain seq x y z
N MET A 1 -0.14 -14.28 24.16
CA MET A 1 -1.56 -14.53 23.85
C MET A 1 -1.57 -14.96 22.40
N ASP A 2 -1.91 -16.21 22.11
CA ASP A 2 -2.04 -16.64 20.72
C ASP A 2 -3.24 -15.92 20.12
N LEU A 3 -3.02 -15.27 18.98
CA LEU A 3 -4.07 -14.65 18.18
C LEU A 3 -4.94 -15.75 17.57
N ASP A 4 -6.25 -15.54 17.49
CA ASP A 4 -7.10 -16.47 16.74
C ASP A 4 -6.81 -16.43 15.23
N GLU A 5 -7.27 -17.41 14.47
CA GLU A 5 -6.98 -17.53 13.03
C GLU A 5 -7.43 -16.29 12.23
N ARG A 6 -8.54 -15.65 12.62
CA ARG A 6 -9.05 -14.45 11.94
C ARG A 6 -8.18 -13.24 12.26
N GLU A 7 -7.76 -13.11 13.51
CA GLU A 7 -6.82 -12.08 13.94
C GLU A 7 -5.47 -12.25 13.22
N GLN A 8 -4.97 -13.48 13.10
CA GLN A 8 -3.73 -13.76 12.38
C GLN A 8 -3.80 -13.35 10.90
N ILE A 9 -4.89 -13.68 10.20
CA ILE A 9 -5.11 -13.27 8.81
C ILE A 9 -5.16 -11.75 8.70
N HIS A 10 -5.93 -11.10 9.59
CA HIS A 10 -6.12 -9.66 9.56
C HIS A 10 -4.81 -8.90 9.84
N PHE A 11 -4.12 -9.24 10.92
CA PHE A 11 -2.86 -8.60 11.29
C PHE A 11 -1.72 -8.96 10.32
N GLY A 12 -1.73 -10.17 9.75
CA GLY A 12 -0.78 -10.55 8.72
C GLY A 12 -0.86 -9.65 7.49
N ALA A 13 -2.07 -9.36 7.02
CA ALA A 13 -2.29 -8.44 5.89
C ALA A 13 -1.86 -7.00 6.22
N ILE A 14 -2.14 -6.52 7.44
CA ILE A 14 -1.72 -5.19 7.90
C ILE A 14 -0.20 -5.08 7.94
N ASN A 15 0.48 -6.05 8.56
CA ASN A 15 1.94 -6.05 8.67
C ASN A 15 2.61 -6.04 7.29
N ALA A 16 2.10 -6.84 6.34
CA ALA A 16 2.61 -6.84 4.97
C ALA A 16 2.47 -5.47 4.28
N ALA A 17 1.34 -4.77 4.51
CA ALA A 17 1.13 -3.44 3.97
C ALA A 17 2.06 -2.39 4.62
N GLU A 18 2.27 -2.45 5.94
CA GLU A 18 3.19 -1.57 6.66
C GLU A 18 4.64 -1.75 6.21
N ASP A 19 5.09 -3.00 6.06
CA ASP A 19 6.43 -3.34 5.59
C ASP A 19 6.69 -2.81 4.18
N PHE A 20 5.71 -2.98 3.29
CA PHE A 20 5.76 -2.44 1.93
C PHE A 20 5.84 -0.90 1.94
N ALA A 21 4.98 -0.24 2.70
CA ALA A 21 4.94 1.22 2.79
C ALA A 21 6.24 1.80 3.38
N GLY A 22 6.74 1.23 4.48
CA GLY A 22 7.99 1.64 5.11
C GLY A 22 9.19 1.45 4.18
N THR A 23 9.21 0.35 3.42
CA THR A 23 10.26 0.10 2.42
C THR A 23 10.22 1.12 1.29
N CYS A 24 9.03 1.43 0.75
CA CYS A 24 8.87 2.47 -0.28
C CYS A 24 9.35 3.83 0.21
N ALA A 25 8.93 4.23 1.42
CA ALA A 25 9.32 5.51 2.03
C ALA A 25 10.85 5.61 2.21
N ARG A 26 11.49 4.53 2.70
CA ARG A 26 12.95 4.48 2.88
C ARG A 26 13.71 4.70 1.58
N TYR A 27 13.33 4.01 0.50
CA TYR A 27 13.99 4.19 -0.80
C TYR A 27 13.65 5.51 -1.48
N HIS A 28 12.43 6.02 -1.27
CA HIS A 28 12.06 7.36 -1.73
C HIS A 28 12.94 8.42 -1.08
N ALA A 29 13.10 8.39 0.24
CA ALA A 29 13.93 9.34 0.98
C ALA A 29 15.43 9.24 0.64
N ALA A 30 15.91 8.03 0.30
CA ALA A 30 17.31 7.79 -0.07
C ALA A 30 17.63 8.09 -1.54
N ASN A 31 16.63 8.41 -2.38
CA ASN A 31 16.84 8.61 -3.82
C ASN A 31 17.59 9.93 -4.11
N PRO A 32 18.82 9.89 -4.66
CA PRO A 32 19.59 11.10 -4.96
C PRO A 32 19.14 11.81 -6.25
N TYR A 33 18.13 11.27 -6.97
CA TYR A 33 17.68 11.77 -8.27
C TYR A 33 16.24 12.33 -8.19
N PRO A 34 16.04 13.60 -7.80
CA PRO A 34 14.74 14.20 -7.51
C PRO A 34 13.82 14.47 -8.73
N GLY A 35 14.07 13.85 -9.89
CA GLY A 35 13.27 14.04 -11.11
C GLY A 35 13.17 12.82 -12.03
N ALA A 36 13.82 11.69 -11.67
CA ALA A 36 13.58 10.42 -12.34
C ALA A 36 12.35 9.77 -11.68
N ALA A 37 11.43 9.24 -12.49
CA ALA A 37 10.14 8.60 -12.13
C ALA A 37 10.02 8.27 -10.64
N ALA A 38 9.06 8.90 -9.96
CA ALA A 38 8.86 8.72 -8.54
C ALA A 38 8.82 7.22 -8.21
N PRO A 39 9.63 6.74 -7.24
CA PRO A 39 9.67 5.31 -6.88
C PRO A 39 8.29 4.72 -6.55
N LEU A 40 7.36 5.58 -6.12
CA LEU A 40 6.00 5.21 -5.77
C LEU A 40 5.20 4.69 -6.96
N ASP A 41 5.23 5.35 -8.11
CA ASP A 41 4.42 4.93 -9.28
C ASP A 41 4.81 3.53 -9.74
N LEU A 42 6.12 3.26 -9.75
CA LEU A 42 6.65 1.93 -10.07
C LEU A 42 6.27 0.91 -8.99
N ALA A 43 6.44 1.23 -7.72
CA ALA A 43 6.11 0.33 -6.62
C ALA A 43 4.63 -0.05 -6.63
N ILE A 44 3.74 0.92 -6.86
CA ILE A 44 2.31 0.69 -6.99
C ILE A 44 2.01 -0.18 -8.22
N ASN A 45 2.60 0.09 -9.38
CA ASN A 45 2.40 -0.73 -10.57
C ASN A 45 2.80 -2.21 -10.35
N VAL A 46 3.96 -2.44 -9.72
CA VAL A 46 4.43 -3.78 -9.37
C VAL A 46 3.50 -4.44 -8.37
N LEU A 47 3.01 -3.72 -7.36
CA LEU A 47 2.03 -4.23 -6.40
C LEU A 47 0.73 -4.67 -7.09
N MET A 48 0.17 -3.84 -7.97
CA MET A 48 -1.06 -4.18 -8.70
C MET A 48 -0.90 -5.44 -9.54
N THR A 49 0.24 -5.56 -10.23
CA THR A 49 0.56 -6.72 -11.06
C THR A 49 0.74 -7.97 -10.19
N GLY A 50 1.44 -7.85 -9.06
CA GLY A 50 1.61 -8.93 -8.10
C GLY A 50 0.29 -9.40 -7.50
N LEU A 51 -0.62 -8.50 -7.14
CA LEU A 51 -1.97 -8.85 -6.69
C LEU A 51 -2.73 -9.61 -7.78
N TRP A 52 -2.65 -9.15 -9.02
CA TRP A 52 -3.27 -9.85 -10.14
C TRP A 52 -2.69 -11.26 -10.35
N ASP A 53 -1.37 -11.41 -10.27
CA ASP A 53 -0.69 -12.72 -10.36
C ASP A 53 -1.09 -13.68 -9.23
N GLN A 54 -1.52 -13.16 -8.07
CA GLN A 54 -2.04 -13.93 -6.94
C GLN A 54 -3.55 -14.22 -7.02
N GLY A 55 -4.19 -13.87 -8.14
CA GLY A 55 -5.59 -14.24 -8.42
C GLY A 55 -6.63 -13.19 -8.08
N PHE A 56 -6.24 -11.98 -7.65
CA PHE A 56 -7.17 -10.88 -7.50
C PHE A 56 -7.56 -10.31 -8.88
N SER A 57 -8.83 -9.99 -9.07
CA SER A 57 -9.28 -9.35 -10.30
C SER A 57 -8.95 -7.85 -10.31
N GLN A 58 -8.83 -7.27 -11.51
CA GLN A 58 -8.64 -5.82 -11.66
C GLN A 58 -9.77 -5.01 -11.00
N THR A 59 -11.00 -5.53 -10.99
CA THR A 59 -12.15 -4.88 -10.36
C THR A 59 -12.01 -4.83 -8.84
N GLU A 60 -11.60 -5.93 -8.20
CA GLU A 60 -11.37 -5.98 -6.76
C GLU A 60 -10.22 -5.07 -6.35
N ILE A 61 -9.12 -5.12 -7.09
CA ILE A 61 -7.95 -4.28 -6.86
C ILE A 61 -8.33 -2.79 -6.94
N ARG A 62 -9.06 -2.39 -7.99
CA ARG A 62 -9.55 -1.01 -8.14
C ARG A 62 -10.44 -0.59 -6.98
N ALA A 63 -11.43 -1.41 -6.63
CA ALA A 63 -12.38 -1.09 -5.56
C ALA A 63 -11.67 -0.91 -4.21
N ALA A 64 -10.68 -1.76 -3.91
CA ALA A 64 -9.89 -1.64 -2.68
C ALA A 64 -9.08 -0.34 -2.64
N PHE A 65 -8.42 0.03 -3.75
CA PHE A 65 -7.66 1.27 -3.83
C PHE A 65 -8.53 2.52 -3.72
N GLU A 66 -9.66 2.55 -4.42
CA GLU A 66 -10.60 3.69 -4.37
C GLU A 66 -11.18 3.86 -2.95
N ALA A 67 -11.51 2.77 -2.27
CA ALA A 67 -11.96 2.80 -0.87
C ALA A 67 -10.86 3.32 0.07
N ALA A 68 -9.61 2.88 -0.11
CA ALA A 68 -8.48 3.35 0.69
C ALA A 68 -8.21 4.85 0.50
N LEU A 69 -8.27 5.36 -0.74
CA LEU A 69 -8.13 6.79 -1.02
C LEU A 69 -9.24 7.62 -0.38
N ALA A 70 -10.48 7.13 -0.41
CA ALA A 70 -11.60 7.78 0.26
C ALA A 70 -11.42 7.84 1.78
N ASP A 71 -10.87 6.78 2.39
CA ASP A 71 -10.60 6.74 3.83
C ASP A 71 -9.39 7.62 4.22
N MET A 72 -8.35 7.69 3.39
CA MET A 72 -7.22 8.62 3.60
C MET A 72 -7.69 10.07 3.73
N ASN A 73 -8.63 10.51 2.87
CA ASN A 73 -9.18 11.87 2.95
C ASN A 73 -9.91 12.13 4.27
N ARG A 74 -10.57 11.11 4.83
CA ARG A 74 -11.21 11.19 6.14
C ARG A 74 -10.18 11.21 7.27
N TYR A 75 -9.14 10.39 7.17
CA TYR A 75 -8.14 10.20 8.20
C TYR A 75 -7.11 11.35 8.26
N ALA A 76 -6.79 11.98 7.13
CA ALA A 76 -5.82 13.08 7.04
C ALA A 76 -6.40 14.45 7.43
N ALA A 77 -7.69 14.55 7.78
CA ALA A 77 -8.37 15.80 8.12
C ALA A 77 -8.19 16.93 7.06
N GLY A 78 -7.94 16.56 5.80
CA GLY A 78 -7.70 17.49 4.70
C GLY A 78 -6.23 17.81 4.40
N GLU A 79 -5.28 17.27 5.17
CA GLU A 79 -3.85 17.42 4.88
C GLU A 79 -3.41 16.50 3.72
N GLU A 80 -2.65 17.04 2.76
CA GLU A 80 -2.14 16.26 1.62
C GLU A 80 -1.02 15.28 2.03
N ARG A 81 -0.30 15.58 3.12
CA ARG A 81 0.81 14.77 3.64
C ARG A 81 0.82 14.78 5.16
N ARG A 82 1.28 13.68 5.76
CA ARG A 82 1.51 13.55 7.20
C ARG A 82 2.96 13.84 7.56
#